data_AF-A0A4U0H0A1-F1
#
_entry.id   AF-A0A4U0H0A1-F1
#
_cell.length_a   1.000
_cell.length_b   1.000
_cell.length_c   1.000
_cell.angle_alpha   90.00
_cell.angle_beta   90.00
_cell.angle_gamma   90.00
#
_symmetry.space_group_name_H-M   'P 1'
#
loop_
_entity.id
_entity.type
_entity.pdbx_description
1 polymer ?
#
loop_
_entity_poly.entity_id
_entity_poly.type
_entity_poly.pdbx_seq_one_letter_code
_entity_poly.pdbx_strand_id
1 'polypeptide(L)'
;MYPVRRSLGLVAALMLAGSATCALAADDAAPAKRHRPPSLEGAIMRNAVLEALSQKTGQSVTALSELMDTSDPRTTPIYESLKLDRAAMREVHEQARKNVVAKALQSGMITPDQATELDADWVPRVGPRFNGRQDRPDLPERPKRADRPMRDQ
;
A
#
# COMPACT_ATOMS: atom_id res chain seq x y z
N MET A 1 -43.95 -39.23 28.94
CA MET A 1 -43.52 -39.33 27.52
C MET A 1 -44.61 -38.72 26.64
N TYR A 2 -44.21 -37.97 25.61
CA TYR A 2 -44.97 -37.03 24.73
C TYR A 2 -45.16 -35.59 25.28
N PRO A 3 -45.07 -34.55 24.42
CA PRO A 3 -43.84 -33.75 24.37
C PRO A 3 -44.02 -32.21 24.40
N VAL A 4 -42.89 -31.55 24.69
CA VAL A 4 -42.35 -30.32 24.07
C VAL A 4 -43.30 -29.49 23.20
N ARG A 5 -43.50 -28.21 23.58
CA ARG A 5 -43.27 -27.05 22.67
C ARG A 5 -43.39 -25.68 23.37
N ARG A 6 -42.36 -24.85 23.07
CA ARG A 6 -42.38 -23.40 22.76
C ARG A 6 -42.54 -22.38 23.89
N SER A 7 -41.46 -21.63 24.13
CA SER A 7 -41.33 -20.19 23.80
C SER A 7 -39.95 -19.71 24.31
N LEU A 8 -39.01 -19.28 23.48
CA LEU A 8 -38.85 -17.94 22.87
C LEU A 8 -38.79 -16.79 23.90
N GLY A 9 -37.64 -16.13 23.96
CA GLY A 9 -37.35 -14.91 24.73
C GLY A 9 -36.00 -15.06 25.45
N LEU A 10 -34.85 -14.86 24.81
CA LEU A 10 -34.29 -13.57 24.38
C LEU A 10 -34.39 -12.51 25.50
N VAL A 11 -33.24 -12.07 25.98
CA VAL A 11 -32.78 -10.68 26.15
C VAL A 11 -31.80 -10.59 27.32
N ALA A 12 -30.59 -10.17 26.96
CA ALA A 12 -29.48 -9.82 27.81
C ALA A 12 -29.76 -8.55 28.62
N ALA A 13 -29.12 -8.41 29.78
CA ALA A 13 -28.69 -7.10 30.30
C ALA A 13 -27.64 -7.30 31.38
N LEU A 14 -26.39 -7.41 30.92
CA LEU A 14 -25.19 -7.26 31.72
C LEU A 14 -25.05 -5.76 32.06
N MET A 15 -25.25 -5.37 33.32
CA MET A 15 -25.03 -3.99 33.77
C MET A 15 -23.70 -3.88 34.53
N LEU A 16 -22.83 -3.10 33.91
CA LEU A 16 -21.57 -2.52 34.34
C LEU A 16 -21.50 -2.05 35.81
N ALA A 17 -20.41 -2.42 36.47
CA ALA A 17 -19.62 -1.55 37.36
C ALA A 17 -18.17 -2.06 37.28
N GLY A 18 -17.13 -1.31 36.90
CA GLY A 18 -16.87 0.10 37.12
C GLY A 18 -15.74 0.20 38.14
N SER A 19 -14.48 0.10 37.69
CA SER A 19 -13.30 0.55 38.45
C SER A 19 -12.15 0.79 37.49
N ALA A 20 -11.86 2.08 37.32
CA ALA A 20 -10.79 2.63 36.50
C ALA A 20 -9.47 2.58 37.28
N THR A 21 -8.47 1.93 36.71
CA THR A 21 -7.06 2.15 37.04
C THR A 21 -6.40 2.78 35.81
N CYS A 22 -6.10 4.09 35.92
CA CYS A 22 -5.33 4.82 34.93
C CYS A 22 -3.88 4.36 34.97
N ALA A 23 -3.51 3.41 34.12
CA ALA A 23 -2.13 3.21 33.71
C ALA A 23 -1.88 4.09 32.47
N LEU A 24 -1.08 5.14 32.63
CA LEU A 24 -0.50 5.91 31.54
C LEU A 24 0.48 5.00 30.79
N ALA A 25 -0.03 4.25 29.82
CA ALA A 25 0.79 3.65 28.78
C ALA A 25 1.31 4.80 27.92
N ALA A 26 2.63 4.94 27.86
CA ALA A 26 3.31 5.77 26.90
C ALA A 26 2.79 5.42 25.51
N ASP A 27 2.24 6.44 24.85
CA ASP A 27 1.69 6.38 23.50
C ASP A 27 2.85 6.17 22.53
N ASP A 28 3.26 4.90 22.37
CA ASP A 28 4.12 4.43 21.29
C ASP A 28 3.24 4.40 20.03
N ALA A 29 2.88 5.60 19.58
CA ALA A 29 2.02 5.82 18.43
C ALA A 29 2.79 5.37 17.19
N ALA A 30 2.66 4.07 16.89
CA ALA A 30 3.06 3.49 15.63
C ALA A 30 2.55 4.41 14.51
N PRO A 31 3.39 4.81 13.53
CA PRO A 31 2.99 5.77 12.52
C PRO A 31 1.78 5.23 11.78
N ALA A 32 0.63 5.87 12.00
CA ALA A 32 -0.64 5.54 11.37
C ALA A 32 -0.39 5.32 9.89
N LYS A 33 -0.78 4.14 9.38
CA LYS A 33 -0.72 3.82 7.95
C LYS A 33 -1.43 4.99 7.25
N ARG A 34 -0.68 5.80 6.49
CA ARG A 34 -1.26 6.85 5.64
C ARG A 34 -2.15 6.12 4.63
N HIS A 35 -3.42 5.93 4.98
CA HIS A 35 -4.42 5.37 4.09
C HIS A 35 -4.49 6.33 2.91
N ARG A 36 -3.89 5.95 1.78
CA ARG A 36 -4.20 6.63 0.53
C ARG A 36 -5.69 6.43 0.30
N PRO A 37 -6.45 7.50 -0.01
CA PRO A 37 -7.84 7.34 -0.39
C PRO A 37 -7.93 6.42 -1.61
N PRO A 38 -9.05 5.68 -1.76
CA PRO A 38 -9.28 4.91 -2.97
C PRO A 38 -9.21 5.84 -4.19
N SER A 39 -8.46 5.43 -5.21
CA SER A 39 -8.35 6.16 -6.48
C SER A 39 -8.63 5.21 -7.65
N LEU A 40 -9.17 5.78 -8.73
CA LEU A 40 -9.50 5.02 -9.94
C LEU A 40 -8.25 4.38 -10.55
N GLU A 41 -7.16 5.14 -10.63
CA GLU A 41 -5.86 4.68 -11.14
C GLU A 41 -5.32 3.54 -10.28
N GLY A 42 -5.47 3.64 -8.95
CA GLY A 42 -5.10 2.59 -8.01
C GLY A 42 -5.90 1.31 -8.24
N ALA A 43 -7.22 1.43 -8.44
CA ALA A 43 -8.09 0.30 -8.71
C ALA A 43 -7.79 -0.38 -10.07
N ILE A 44 -7.60 0.42 -11.14
CA ILE A 44 -7.24 -0.08 -12.48
C ILE A 44 -5.92 -0.85 -12.42
N MET A 45 -4.89 -0.26 -11.80
CA MET A 45 -3.59 -0.92 -11.67
C MET A 45 -3.65 -2.16 -10.80
N ARG A 46 -4.40 -2.14 -9.68
CA ARG A 46 -4.60 -3.33 -8.84
C ARG A 46 -5.21 -4.47 -9.65
N ASN A 47 -6.27 -4.21 -10.41
CA ASN A 47 -6.93 -5.23 -11.22
C ASN A 47 -5.99 -5.77 -12.31
N ALA A 48 -5.24 -4.90 -12.99
CA ALA A 48 -4.26 -5.31 -13.98
C ALA A 48 -3.12 -6.15 -13.40
N VAL A 49 -2.65 -5.83 -12.18
CA VAL A 49 -1.64 -6.62 -11.46
C VAL A 49 -2.20 -7.99 -11.07
N LEU A 50 -3.44 -8.06 -10.60
CA LEU A 50 -4.09 -9.33 -10.28
C LEU A 50 -4.26 -10.22 -11.52
N GLU A 51 -4.65 -9.65 -12.66
CA GLU A 51 -4.72 -10.38 -13.94
C GLU A 51 -3.33 -10.90 -14.36
N ALA A 52 -2.29 -10.06 -14.28
CA ALA A 52 -0.93 -10.46 -14.62
C ALA A 52 -0.37 -11.54 -13.67
N LEU A 53 -0.66 -11.43 -12.36
CA LEU A 53 -0.31 -12.45 -11.37
C LEU A 53 -1.04 -13.76 -11.62
N SER A 54 -2.33 -13.70 -11.98
CA SER A 54 -3.12 -14.87 -12.31
C SER A 54 -2.52 -15.62 -13.51
N GLN A 55 -2.09 -14.90 -14.54
CA GLN A 55 -1.39 -15.48 -15.70
C GLN A 55 -0.04 -16.10 -15.32
N LYS A 56 0.73 -15.46 -14.43
CA LYS A 56 2.07 -15.94 -14.04
C LYS A 56 2.04 -17.13 -13.07
N THR A 57 1.05 -17.18 -12.18
CA THR A 57 0.97 -18.17 -11.09
C THR A 57 -0.07 -19.26 -11.34
N GLY A 58 -0.98 -19.08 -12.30
CA GLY A 58 -2.13 -19.96 -12.53
C GLY A 58 -3.22 -19.87 -11.46
N GLN A 59 -3.09 -18.99 -10.46
CA GLN A 59 -4.09 -18.80 -9.42
C GLN A 59 -5.26 -17.93 -9.92
N SER A 60 -6.43 -18.07 -9.30
CA SER A 60 -7.58 -17.22 -9.62
C SER A 60 -7.38 -15.79 -9.12
N VAL A 61 -7.94 -14.82 -9.85
CA VAL A 61 -7.92 -13.39 -9.48
C VAL A 61 -8.53 -13.16 -8.09
N THR A 62 -9.57 -13.92 -7.73
CA THR A 62 -10.22 -13.83 -6.42
C THR A 62 -9.28 -14.25 -5.29
N ALA A 63 -8.61 -15.41 -5.42
CA ALA A 63 -7.66 -15.88 -4.42
C ALA A 63 -6.47 -14.93 -4.27
N LEU A 64 -5.99 -14.37 -5.38
CA LEU A 64 -4.92 -13.36 -5.36
C LEU A 64 -5.38 -12.04 -4.72
N SER A 65 -6.62 -11.61 -4.94
CA SER A 65 -7.20 -10.42 -4.30
C SER A 65 -7.25 -10.59 -2.79
N GLU A 66 -7.78 -11.73 -2.31
CA GLU A 66 -7.84 -12.05 -0.88
C GLU A 66 -6.45 -12.12 -0.26
N LEU A 67 -5.47 -12.70 -0.98
CA LEU A 67 -4.08 -12.73 -0.54
C LEU A 67 -3.48 -11.32 -0.43
N MET A 68 -3.75 -10.45 -1.41
CA MET A 68 -3.27 -9.06 -1.35
C MET A 68 -3.89 -8.28 -0.19
N ASP A 69 -5.18 -8.49 0.08
CA ASP A 69 -5.91 -7.78 1.14
C ASP A 69 -5.51 -8.25 2.55
N THR A 70 -5.06 -9.50 2.68
CA THR A 70 -4.60 -10.08 3.95
C THR A 70 -3.10 -9.91 4.20
N SER A 71 -2.30 -9.73 3.14
CA SER A 71 -0.87 -9.49 3.26
C SER A 71 -0.54 -8.14 3.90
N ASP A 72 0.31 -8.12 4.92
CA ASP A 72 0.93 -6.88 5.38
C ASP A 72 2.29 -6.71 4.67
N PRO A 73 2.49 -5.62 3.89
CA PRO A 73 3.76 -5.37 3.20
C PRO A 73 4.98 -5.31 4.12
N ARG A 74 4.80 -5.16 5.44
CA ARG A 74 5.89 -5.10 6.44
C ARG A 74 6.24 -6.45 7.04
N THR A 75 5.29 -7.39 7.14
CA THR A 75 5.51 -8.66 7.86
C THR A 75 5.50 -9.86 6.94
N THR A 76 4.69 -9.83 5.89
CA THR A 76 4.56 -10.95 4.96
C THR A 76 4.21 -10.40 3.58
N PRO A 77 5.22 -9.93 2.85
CA PRO A 77 4.98 -9.34 1.55
C PRO A 77 4.46 -10.41 0.57
N ILE A 78 3.50 -10.03 -0.28
CA ILE A 78 2.85 -10.90 -1.29
C ILE A 78 3.82 -11.80 -2.06
N TYR A 79 5.01 -11.28 -2.38
CA TYR A 79 5.99 -12.02 -3.16
C TYR A 79 6.49 -13.28 -2.43
N GLU A 80 6.62 -13.24 -1.09
CA GLU A 80 6.96 -14.43 -0.30
C GLU A 80 5.84 -15.47 -0.33
N SER A 81 4.58 -15.03 -0.18
CA SER A 81 3.42 -15.91 -0.25
C SER A 81 3.26 -16.58 -1.62
N LEU A 82 3.61 -15.86 -2.69
CA LEU A 82 3.57 -16.37 -4.06
C LEU A 82 4.87 -17.04 -4.51
N LYS A 83 5.88 -17.12 -3.63
CA LYS A 83 7.23 -17.62 -3.95
C LYS A 83 7.84 -16.93 -5.18
N LEU A 84 7.50 -15.66 -5.38
CA LEU A 84 8.06 -14.80 -6.40
C LEU A 84 9.20 -13.99 -5.78
N ASP A 85 10.27 -13.80 -6.52
CA ASP A 85 11.28 -12.82 -6.14
C ASP A 85 10.83 -11.40 -6.52
N ARG A 86 11.60 -10.41 -6.06
CA ARG A 86 11.29 -9.00 -6.32
C ARG A 86 11.39 -8.64 -7.80
N ALA A 87 12.26 -9.32 -8.55
CA ALA A 87 12.42 -9.12 -9.98
C ALA A 87 11.17 -9.61 -10.74
N ALA A 88 10.69 -10.81 -10.44
CA ALA A 88 9.49 -11.38 -11.02
C ALA A 88 8.24 -10.55 -10.71
N MET A 89 8.13 -9.95 -9.51
CA MET A 89 7.07 -9.00 -9.19
C MET A 89 7.16 -7.69 -9.96
N ARG A 90 8.39 -7.21 -10.24
CA ARG A 90 8.60 -6.02 -11.06
C ARG A 90 8.12 -6.27 -12.50
N GLU A 91 8.48 -7.42 -13.07
CA GLU A 91 7.99 -7.84 -14.40
C GLU A 91 6.46 -7.91 -14.45
N VAL A 92 5.82 -8.44 -13.40
CA VAL A 92 4.36 -8.48 -13.29
C VAL A 92 3.76 -7.08 -13.34
N HIS A 93 4.34 -6.12 -12.62
CA HIS A 93 3.85 -4.73 -12.63
C HIS A 93 4.06 -4.06 -14.00
N GLU A 94 5.20 -4.33 -14.65
CA GLU A 94 5.48 -3.83 -15.98
C GLU A 94 4.48 -4.39 -17.01
N GLN A 95 4.23 -5.70 -16.95
CA GLN A 95 3.26 -6.37 -17.80
C GLN A 95 1.83 -5.85 -17.55
N ALA A 96 1.43 -5.69 -16.29
CA ALA A 96 0.13 -5.14 -15.93
C ALA A 96 -0.07 -3.74 -16.54
N ARG A 97 0.95 -2.90 -16.46
CA ARG A 97 0.92 -1.55 -17.06
C ARG A 97 0.81 -1.59 -18.58
N LYS A 98 1.63 -2.40 -19.25
CA LYS A 98 1.56 -2.61 -20.71
C LYS A 98 0.16 -3.08 -21.13
N ASN A 99 -0.44 -3.99 -20.36
CA ASN A 99 -1.81 -4.45 -20.60
C ASN A 99 -2.84 -3.33 -20.45
N VAL A 100 -2.70 -2.43 -19.47
CA VAL A 100 -3.58 -1.26 -19.31
C VAL A 100 -3.46 -0.32 -20.51
N VAL A 101 -2.23 0.00 -20.93
CA VAL A 101 -1.97 0.87 -22.09
C VAL A 101 -2.54 0.23 -23.37
N ALA A 102 -2.32 -1.07 -23.58
CA ALA A 102 -2.85 -1.80 -24.72
C ALA A 102 -4.38 -1.81 -24.74
N LYS A 103 -5.04 -2.06 -23.60
CA LYS A 103 -6.51 -1.99 -23.48
C LYS A 103 -7.04 -0.58 -23.77
N ALA A 104 -6.36 0.46 -23.27
CA ALA A 104 -6.73 1.86 -23.53
C ALA A 104 -6.59 2.22 -25.01
N LEU A 105 -5.54 1.76 -25.68
CA LEU A 105 -5.33 1.97 -27.12
C LEU A 105 -6.40 1.23 -27.94
N GLN A 106 -6.66 -0.04 -27.63
CA GLN A 106 -7.67 -0.86 -28.32
C GLN A 106 -9.09 -0.30 -28.19
N SER A 107 -9.41 0.31 -27.05
CA SER A 107 -10.70 0.97 -26.81
C SER A 107 -10.77 2.40 -27.38
N GLY A 108 -9.71 2.90 -28.00
CA GLY A 108 -9.65 4.25 -28.56
C GLY A 108 -9.62 5.37 -27.52
N MET A 109 -9.30 5.06 -26.26
CA MET A 109 -9.17 6.06 -25.19
C MET A 109 -7.91 6.91 -25.31
N ILE A 110 -6.88 6.37 -25.97
CA ILE A 110 -5.61 7.04 -26.25
C ILE A 110 -5.20 6.81 -27.70
N THR A 111 -4.35 7.69 -28.23
CA THR A 111 -3.76 7.54 -29.57
C THR A 111 -2.53 6.61 -29.54
N PRO A 112 -2.10 6.09 -30.70
CA PRO A 112 -0.85 5.31 -30.79
C PRO A 112 0.39 6.09 -30.32
N ASP A 113 0.44 7.39 -30.59
CA ASP A 113 1.55 8.25 -30.16
C ASP A 113 1.58 8.37 -28.63
N GLN A 114 0.41 8.59 -28.00
CA GLN A 114 0.29 8.62 -26.53
C GLN A 114 0.64 7.27 -25.89
N ALA A 115 0.29 6.15 -26.51
CA ALA A 115 0.68 4.82 -26.02
C ALA A 115 2.21 4.65 -26.04
N THR A 116 2.88 5.14 -27.09
CA THR A 116 4.34 5.09 -27.24
C THR A 116 5.04 5.94 -26.19
N GLU A 117 4.56 7.16 -25.95
CA GLU A 117 5.09 8.04 -24.90
C GLU A 117 4.93 7.43 -23.52
N LEU A 118 3.75 6.88 -23.23
CA LEU A 118 3.49 6.18 -21.97
C LEU A 118 4.46 5.01 -21.80
N ASP A 119 4.82 4.29 -22.85
CA ASP A 119 5.74 3.16 -22.74
C ASP A 119 7.19 3.54 -22.49
N ALA A 120 7.67 4.67 -23.03
CA ALA A 120 9.06 5.11 -22.94
C ALA A 120 9.51 5.54 -21.53
N ASP A 121 8.63 6.14 -20.72
CA ASP A 121 9.01 6.87 -19.50
C ASP A 121 8.87 6.09 -18.18
N TRP A 122 8.71 4.77 -18.23
CA TRP A 122 8.47 4.01 -17.01
C TRP A 122 9.73 3.71 -16.20
N VAL A 123 9.98 4.54 -15.21
CA VAL A 123 10.88 4.22 -14.10
C VAL A 123 10.03 3.73 -12.92
N PRO A 124 10.13 2.46 -12.49
CA PRO A 124 9.44 2.01 -11.30
C PRO A 124 9.91 2.87 -10.13
N ARG A 125 8.98 3.56 -9.47
CA ARG A 125 9.26 4.30 -8.23
C ARG A 125 9.60 3.32 -7.12
N VAL A 126 10.84 2.82 -7.13
CA VAL A 126 11.44 2.23 -5.95
C VAL A 126 11.61 3.38 -4.98
N GLY A 127 10.66 3.54 -4.05
CA GLY A 127 10.73 4.61 -3.07
C GLY A 127 12.10 4.59 -2.38
N PRO A 128 12.75 5.74 -2.15
CA PRO A 128 14.02 5.78 -1.47
C PRO A 128 13.76 5.37 -0.02
N ARG A 129 13.96 4.08 0.28
CA ARG A 129 14.13 3.62 1.64
C ARG A 129 15.48 2.94 1.70
N PHE A 130 16.41 3.69 2.31
CA PHE A 130 17.67 3.20 2.85
C PHE A 130 18.70 2.66 1.84
N ASN A 131 19.18 3.53 0.95
CA ASN A 131 20.64 3.60 0.81
C ASN A 131 21.10 4.57 1.88
N GLY A 132 21.69 4.03 2.94
CA GLY A 132 22.25 4.86 4.00
C GLY A 132 23.21 5.87 3.41
N ARG A 133 22.94 7.16 3.61
CA ARG A 133 23.96 8.12 4.04
C ARG A 133 25.28 8.13 3.22
N GLN A 134 25.25 7.96 1.90
CA GLN A 134 26.49 7.99 1.09
C GLN A 134 26.55 9.09 0.03
N ASP A 135 25.44 9.67 -0.42
CA ASP A 135 25.49 10.74 -1.42
C ASP A 135 24.85 12.04 -0.91
N ARG A 136 25.34 12.56 0.23
CA ARG A 136 25.27 14.01 0.42
C ARG A 136 26.55 14.57 -0.20
N PRO A 137 26.50 15.26 -1.36
CA PRO A 137 27.63 16.10 -1.73
C PRO A 137 27.87 17.06 -0.56
N ASP A 138 29.11 17.16 -0.11
CA ASP A 138 29.52 18.02 0.99
C ASP A 138 28.96 19.43 0.77
N LEU A 139 27.86 19.73 1.45
CA LEU A 139 27.35 21.09 1.52
C LEU A 139 28.44 21.85 2.28
N PRO A 140 29.03 22.92 1.70
CA PRO A 140 30.00 23.72 2.42
C PRO A 140 29.34 24.16 3.73
N GLU A 141 30.07 23.95 4.83
CA GLU A 141 29.60 24.31 6.17
C GLU A 141 28.96 25.69 6.12
N ARG A 142 27.71 25.80 6.58
CA ARG A 142 27.06 27.10 6.72
C ARG A 142 28.02 27.98 7.52
N PRO A 143 28.46 29.14 6.99
CA PRO A 143 29.32 30.02 7.75
C PRO A 143 28.59 30.35 9.05
N LYS A 144 29.28 30.09 10.18
CA LYS A 144 28.83 30.51 11.52
C LYS A 144 28.37 31.95 11.37
N ARG A 145 27.11 32.22 11.73
CA ARG A 145 26.54 33.56 11.69
C ARG A 145 27.48 34.47 12.47
N ALA A 146 28.25 35.28 11.75
CA ALA A 146 29.04 36.34 12.35
C ALA A 146 28.08 37.24 13.13
N ASP A 147 28.52 37.61 14.32
CA ASP A 147 27.79 38.37 15.31
C ASP A 147 27.05 39.55 14.67
N ARG A 148 25.72 39.58 14.84
CA ARG A 148 24.98 40.82 14.60
C ARG A 148 25.39 41.77 15.73
N PRO A 149 25.97 42.95 15.43
CA PRO A 149 26.13 43.96 16.46
C PRO A 149 24.75 44.34 16.98
N MET A 150 24.59 44.36 18.31
CA MET A 150 23.42 44.95 18.95
C MET A 150 23.29 46.39 18.45
N ARG A 151 22.08 46.78 18.06
CA ARG A 151 21.75 48.19 17.90
C ARG A 151 21.76 48.80 19.30
N ASP A 152 22.74 49.66 19.56
CA ASP A 152 22.68 50.62 20.64
C ASP A 152 21.45 51.54 20.43
N GLN A 153 20.70 51.75 21.51
CA GLN A 153 19.65 52.77 21.62
C GLN A 153 20.27 54.10 22.02
#